data_AF-A0A5C7VIR9-F1
#
_entry.id   AF-A0A5C7VIR9-F1
#
_cell.length_a   1.000
_cell.length_b   1.000
_cell.length_c   1.000
_cell.angle_alpha   90.00
_cell.angle_beta   90.00
_cell.angle_gamma   90.00
#
_symmetry.space_group_name_H-M   'P 1'
#
loop_
_entity.id
_entity.type
_entity.pdbx_description
1 polymer ?
#
loop_
_entity_poly.entity_id
_entity_poly.type
_entity_poly.pdbx_seq_one_letter_code
_entity_poly.pdbx_strand_id
1 'polypeptide(L)'
;MIKKIITLIVFMVWGSVVNASFIDRGNYFTDTKSGLDWLKLTETMEMYVVQVENEMVPGARLDGWRYATIDDLRILISNYINEDITHYDYLDQEVDKIDNLIPLLGSTLDYYVFLQFGLTFSEWQGYEKGRYNYTLGTVYDPYENSFWVSMINDDDYFPPHFYGNGTTFQDDFSIIRWIRTGDIGYSSRESGNFLVRDATNLIPEPPPFILMTFFLLLLMIKTRHN
;
A
#
# COMPACT_ATOMS: atom_id res chain seq x y z
N MET A 1 -44.00 -19.85 10.40
CA MET A 1 -43.13 -19.50 9.25
C MET A 1 -42.78 -18.02 9.19
N ILE A 2 -43.75 -17.10 9.22
CA ILE A 2 -43.52 -15.64 9.15
C ILE A 2 -42.46 -15.10 10.13
N LYS A 3 -42.47 -15.54 11.40
CA LYS A 3 -41.46 -15.10 12.39
C LYS A 3 -40.01 -15.45 11.99
N LYS A 4 -39.78 -16.62 11.36
CA LYS A 4 -38.45 -17.04 10.90
C LYS A 4 -37.97 -16.22 9.68
N ILE A 5 -38.90 -15.81 8.83
CA ILE A 5 -38.62 -14.96 7.66
C ILE A 5 -38.22 -13.55 8.12
N ILE A 6 -38.93 -12.99 9.10
CA ILE A 6 -38.61 -11.67 9.66
C ILE A 6 -37.23 -11.66 10.33
N THR A 7 -36.87 -12.70 11.11
CA THR A 7 -35.55 -12.78 11.74
C THR A 7 -34.42 -12.87 10.71
N LEU A 8 -34.62 -13.58 9.60
CA LEU A 8 -33.64 -13.67 8.51
C LEU A 8 -33.44 -12.32 7.81
N ILE A 9 -34.53 -11.59 7.54
CA ILE A 9 -34.48 -10.26 6.91
C ILE A 9 -33.75 -9.26 7.82
N VAL A 10 -34.01 -9.29 9.13
CA VAL A 10 -33.34 -8.40 10.10
C VAL A 10 -31.83 -8.69 10.19
N PHE A 11 -31.42 -9.96 10.19
CA PHE A 11 -30.00 -10.33 10.15
C PHE A 11 -29.31 -9.96 8.83
N MET A 12 -30.05 -9.94 7.72
CA MET A 12 -29.54 -9.61 6.38
C MET A 12 -29.35 -8.11 6.15
N VAL A 13 -30.18 -7.25 6.74
CA VAL A 13 -30.04 -5.79 6.62
C VAL A 13 -28.80 -5.25 7.37
N TRP A 14 -28.24 -6.05 8.28
CA TRP A 14 -27.06 -5.70 9.08
C TRP A 14 -25.73 -6.12 8.43
N GLY A 15 -25.76 -6.69 7.22
CA GLY A 15 -24.55 -6.95 6.44
C GLY A 15 -24.01 -5.64 5.86
N SER A 16 -23.14 -4.95 6.59
CA SER A 16 -22.35 -3.84 6.06
C SER A 16 -21.58 -4.31 4.83
N VAL A 17 -21.58 -3.52 3.76
CA VAL A 17 -20.63 -3.73 2.65
C VAL A 17 -19.25 -3.46 3.22
N VAL A 18 -18.44 -4.50 3.39
CA VAL A 18 -17.03 -4.34 3.76
C VAL A 18 -16.31 -3.93 2.49
N ASN A 19 -16.28 -2.62 2.20
CA ASN A 19 -15.45 -2.11 1.11
C ASN A 19 -13.99 -2.23 1.56
N ALA A 20 -13.20 -3.04 0.87
CA ALA A 20 -11.76 -3.09 1.10
C ALA A 20 -11.17 -1.73 0.71
N SER A 21 -10.53 -1.03 1.66
CA SER A 21 -9.89 0.26 1.39
C SER A 21 -8.75 0.12 0.38
N PHE A 22 -8.07 -1.03 0.38
CA PHE A 22 -6.96 -1.35 -0.51
C PHE A 22 -7.20 -2.68 -1.22
N ILE A 23 -6.98 -2.71 -2.53
CA ILE A 23 -7.20 -3.91 -3.37
C ILE A 23 -5.92 -4.24 -4.12
N ASP A 24 -5.25 -5.35 -3.77
CA ASP A 24 -4.08 -5.83 -4.52
C ASP A 24 -4.49 -6.34 -5.92
N ARG A 25 -3.77 -5.90 -6.95
CA ARG A 25 -4.00 -6.23 -8.37
C ARG A 25 -2.77 -6.94 -8.97
N GLY A 26 -1.82 -7.38 -8.16
CA GLY A 26 -0.60 -8.07 -8.59
C GLY A 26 0.60 -7.13 -8.57
N ASN A 27 0.84 -6.39 -9.65
CA ASN A 27 1.97 -5.45 -9.77
C ASN A 27 1.63 -4.02 -9.34
N TYR A 28 0.38 -3.77 -8.97
CA TYR A 28 -0.09 -2.53 -8.36
C TYR A 28 -1.21 -2.86 -7.37
N PHE A 29 -1.62 -1.89 -6.55
CA PHE A 29 -2.85 -1.97 -5.77
C PHE A 29 -3.69 -0.72 -5.97
N THR A 30 -4.98 -0.79 -5.66
CA THR A 30 -5.89 0.36 -5.72
C THR A 30 -6.19 0.85 -4.31
N ASP A 31 -5.93 2.12 -4.02
CA ASP A 31 -6.51 2.83 -2.87
C ASP A 31 -7.89 3.34 -3.26
N THR A 32 -8.94 2.70 -2.74
CA THR A 32 -10.33 3.00 -3.10
C THR A 32 -10.83 4.33 -2.52
N LYS A 33 -10.15 4.88 -1.50
CA LYS A 33 -10.50 6.19 -0.92
C LYS A 33 -10.02 7.33 -1.81
N SER A 34 -8.77 7.26 -2.30
CA SER A 34 -8.22 8.28 -3.23
C SER A 34 -8.63 8.03 -4.69
N GLY A 35 -8.95 6.80 -5.06
CA GLY A 35 -9.22 6.41 -6.43
C GLY A 35 -7.94 6.26 -7.28
N LEU A 36 -6.78 6.07 -6.65
CA LEU A 36 -5.50 5.89 -7.31
C LEU A 36 -5.07 4.43 -7.34
N ASP A 37 -4.56 4.00 -8.48
CA ASP A 37 -3.73 2.80 -8.58
C ASP A 37 -2.28 3.18 -8.24
N TRP A 38 -1.64 2.40 -7.37
CA TRP A 38 -0.27 2.56 -6.90
C TRP A 38 0.59 1.41 -7.41
N LEU A 39 1.56 1.71 -8.28
CA LEU A 39 2.50 0.70 -8.79
C LEU A 39 3.40 0.22 -7.65
N LYS A 40 3.63 -1.10 -7.56
CA LYS A 40 4.59 -1.65 -6.59
C LYS A 40 5.99 -1.14 -6.90
N LEU A 41 6.74 -0.71 -5.89
CA LEU A 41 8.04 -0.08 -6.07
C LEU A 41 9.08 -1.03 -6.64
N THR A 42 8.93 -2.34 -6.41
CA THR A 42 9.75 -3.40 -7.02
C THR A 42 9.70 -3.37 -8.55
N GLU A 43 8.64 -2.82 -9.16
CA GLU A 43 8.52 -2.68 -10.62
C GLU A 43 9.46 -1.62 -11.20
N THR A 44 9.98 -0.72 -10.38
CA THR A 44 10.86 0.39 -10.79
C THR A 44 12.15 0.44 -9.98
N MET A 45 12.46 -0.62 -9.23
CA MET A 45 13.74 -0.73 -8.55
C MET A 45 14.90 -0.72 -9.55
N GLU A 46 16.03 -0.17 -9.10
CA GLU A 46 17.24 0.05 -9.91
C GLU A 46 17.09 1.09 -11.04
N MET A 47 15.90 1.65 -11.25
CA MET A 47 15.67 2.71 -12.24
C MET A 47 15.85 4.09 -11.62
N TYR A 48 16.63 4.96 -12.27
CA TYR A 48 16.69 6.37 -11.92
C TYR A 48 15.53 7.16 -12.57
N VAL A 49 15.29 8.38 -12.07
CA VAL A 49 14.14 9.21 -12.46
C VAL A 49 13.99 9.34 -13.99
N VAL A 50 15.07 9.70 -14.68
CA VAL A 50 15.07 9.87 -16.15
C VAL A 50 14.80 8.56 -16.89
N GLN A 51 15.21 7.40 -16.36
CA GLN A 51 14.86 6.09 -16.94
C GLN A 51 13.37 5.83 -16.85
N VAL A 52 12.77 6.10 -15.68
CA VAL A 52 11.33 5.95 -15.48
C VAL A 52 10.53 6.90 -16.36
N GLU A 53 10.95 8.16 -16.49
CA GLU A 53 10.31 9.13 -17.39
C GLU A 53 10.33 8.65 -18.85
N ASN A 54 11.44 8.05 -19.30
CA ASN A 54 11.52 7.48 -20.65
C ASN A 54 10.59 6.27 -20.85
N GLU A 55 10.23 5.55 -19.78
CA GLU A 55 9.29 4.43 -19.82
C GLU A 55 7.82 4.86 -19.68
N MET A 56 7.54 6.13 -19.36
CA MET A 56 6.19 6.68 -19.24
C MET A 56 5.60 7.19 -20.57
N VAL A 57 6.37 7.14 -21.66
CA VAL A 57 5.90 7.60 -22.97
C VAL A 57 4.81 6.68 -23.54
N PRO A 58 3.93 7.17 -24.44
CA PRO A 58 2.87 6.35 -25.03
C PRO A 58 3.39 5.05 -25.65
N GLY A 59 2.80 3.92 -25.24
CA GLY A 59 3.16 2.58 -25.68
C GLY A 59 4.38 1.94 -25.00
N ALA A 60 5.06 2.65 -24.08
CA ALA A 60 6.12 2.07 -23.25
C ALA A 60 5.56 1.34 -22.02
N ARG A 61 6.44 0.77 -21.18
CA ARG A 61 6.03 -0.11 -20.08
C ARG A 61 5.19 0.60 -19.02
N LEU A 62 5.48 1.88 -18.78
CA LEU A 62 4.85 2.71 -17.77
C LEU A 62 3.91 3.76 -18.39
N ASP A 63 3.41 3.52 -19.61
CA ASP A 63 2.39 4.37 -20.23
C ASP A 63 1.16 4.54 -19.32
N GLY A 64 0.69 5.78 -19.19
CA GLY A 64 -0.42 6.18 -18.33
C GLY A 64 -0.08 6.34 -16.84
N TRP A 65 1.15 6.05 -16.42
CA TRP A 65 1.61 6.34 -15.05
C TRP A 65 2.20 7.74 -14.94
N ARG A 66 2.09 8.33 -13.76
CA ARG A 66 2.80 9.55 -13.35
C ARG A 66 3.53 9.30 -12.04
N TYR A 67 4.51 10.15 -11.72
CA TYR A 67 5.02 10.18 -10.36
C TYR A 67 3.91 10.54 -9.37
N ALA A 68 3.91 9.84 -8.25
CA ALA A 68 3.18 10.26 -7.06
C ALA A 68 3.79 11.56 -6.56
N THR A 69 2.93 12.49 -6.20
CA THR A 69 3.33 13.71 -5.50
C THR A 69 3.52 13.41 -4.01
N ILE A 70 4.21 14.30 -3.30
CA ILE A 70 4.26 14.26 -1.82
C ILE A 70 2.84 14.26 -1.19
N ASP A 71 1.88 14.92 -1.83
CA ASP A 71 0.47 14.92 -1.40
C ASP A 71 -0.21 13.57 -1.62
N ASP A 72 0.02 12.92 -2.77
CA ASP A 72 -0.51 11.58 -3.03
C ASP A 72 -0.01 10.59 -1.96
N LEU A 73 1.29 10.62 -1.64
CA LEU A 73 1.87 9.72 -0.63
C LEU A 73 1.34 10.03 0.78
N ARG A 74 1.23 11.31 1.14
CA ARG A 74 0.61 11.72 2.41
C ARG A 74 -0.83 11.21 2.52
N ILE A 75 -1.61 11.37 1.46
CA ILE A 75 -3.01 10.90 1.39
C ILE A 75 -3.07 9.38 1.46
N LEU A 76 -2.17 8.65 0.79
CA LEU A 76 -2.10 7.19 0.88
C LEU A 76 -1.92 6.73 2.33
N ILE A 77 -0.91 7.27 3.01
CA ILE A 77 -0.61 6.89 4.40
C ILE A 77 -1.79 7.28 5.30
N SER A 78 -2.33 8.49 5.15
CA SER A 78 -3.50 8.99 5.89
C SER A 78 -4.73 8.09 5.72
N ASN A 79 -5.01 7.69 4.48
CA ASN A 79 -6.10 6.78 4.14
C ASN A 79 -5.91 5.40 4.76
N TYR A 80 -4.66 4.93 4.79
CA TYR A 80 -4.28 3.62 5.29
C TYR A 80 -4.42 3.52 6.81
N ILE A 81 -3.79 4.44 7.54
CA ILE A 81 -3.85 4.47 9.01
C ILE A 81 -5.15 5.07 9.55
N ASN A 82 -5.98 5.65 8.67
CA ASN A 82 -7.25 6.31 8.98
C ASN A 82 -7.10 7.51 9.93
N GLU A 83 -6.07 8.32 9.72
CA GLU A 83 -5.75 9.53 10.47
C GLU A 83 -5.40 10.67 9.53
N ASP A 84 -5.70 11.90 9.92
CA ASP A 84 -5.34 13.07 9.13
C ASP A 84 -3.87 13.44 9.37
N ILE A 85 -3.07 13.40 8.31
CA ILE A 85 -1.65 13.76 8.35
C ILE A 85 -1.51 15.15 7.74
N THR A 86 -0.99 16.10 8.52
CA THR A 86 -0.90 17.52 8.11
C THR A 86 0.52 17.97 7.73
N HIS A 87 1.52 17.11 7.82
CA HIS A 87 2.93 17.42 7.54
C HIS A 87 3.60 16.35 6.67
N TYR A 88 4.78 16.65 6.11
CA TYR A 88 5.51 15.79 5.15
C TYR A 88 6.82 15.20 5.69
N ASP A 89 7.22 15.58 6.90
CA ASP A 89 8.50 15.15 7.46
C ASP A 89 8.34 13.76 8.11
N TYR A 90 8.96 13.55 9.27
CA TYR A 90 8.86 12.33 10.04
C TYR A 90 7.44 12.17 10.64
N LEU A 91 6.86 11.00 10.43
CA LEU A 91 5.60 10.57 11.02
C LEU A 91 5.84 9.31 11.83
N ASP A 92 5.75 9.46 13.13
CA ASP A 92 5.74 8.36 14.10
C ASP A 92 4.39 7.63 14.04
N GLN A 93 4.41 6.31 14.07
CA GLN A 93 3.23 5.47 13.92
C GLN A 93 3.19 4.42 15.05
N GLU A 94 1.97 4.05 15.44
CA GLU A 94 1.80 2.95 16.39
C GLU A 94 2.34 1.65 15.77
N VAL A 95 2.95 0.80 16.60
CA VAL A 95 3.40 -0.56 16.26
C VAL A 95 2.35 -1.32 15.45
N ASP A 96 2.80 -2.10 14.46
CA ASP A 96 2.01 -2.92 13.55
C ASP A 96 1.06 -2.13 12.62
N LYS A 97 1.00 -0.79 12.72
CA LYS A 97 -0.04 -0.01 12.06
C LYS A 97 0.23 0.13 10.57
N ILE A 98 1.48 0.11 10.14
CA ILE A 98 1.87 0.30 8.74
C ILE A 98 2.31 -0.99 8.04
N ASP A 99 2.52 -2.08 8.78
CA ASP A 99 3.12 -3.33 8.31
C ASP A 99 2.56 -3.80 6.99
N ASN A 100 1.22 -3.91 6.88
CA ASN A 100 0.59 -4.48 5.69
C ASN A 100 0.60 -3.51 4.49
N LEU A 101 0.97 -2.24 4.67
CA LEU A 101 1.18 -1.30 3.56
C LEU A 101 2.49 -1.59 2.83
N ILE A 102 3.54 -1.99 3.54
CA ILE A 102 4.85 -2.30 2.95
C ILE A 102 4.78 -3.43 1.91
N PRO A 103 4.21 -4.62 2.18
CA PRO A 103 4.07 -5.67 1.18
C PRO A 103 3.08 -5.29 0.07
N LEU A 104 2.10 -4.41 0.32
CA LEU A 104 1.23 -3.86 -0.72
C LEU A 104 1.99 -2.97 -1.69
N LEU A 105 2.87 -2.09 -1.19
CA LEU A 105 3.76 -1.27 -2.01
C LEU A 105 4.93 -2.06 -2.60
N GLY A 106 5.24 -3.22 -2.05
CA GLY A 106 6.45 -3.97 -2.36
C GLY A 106 7.62 -3.48 -1.51
N SER A 107 8.09 -4.34 -0.62
CA SER A 107 9.31 -4.11 0.15
C SER A 107 10.51 -4.00 -0.79
N THR A 108 11.22 -2.87 -0.71
CA THR A 108 12.46 -2.68 -1.49
C THR A 108 13.66 -3.30 -0.79
N LEU A 109 13.63 -3.42 0.54
CA LEU A 109 14.63 -4.15 1.32
C LEU A 109 14.63 -5.65 0.97
N ASP A 110 13.48 -6.31 1.06
CA ASP A 110 13.35 -7.74 0.77
C ASP A 110 13.72 -8.04 -0.68
N TYR A 111 13.28 -7.20 -1.62
CA TYR A 111 13.63 -7.38 -3.03
C TYR A 111 15.14 -7.29 -3.26
N TYR A 112 15.81 -6.29 -2.67
CA TYR A 112 17.25 -6.14 -2.78
C TYR A 112 18.01 -7.34 -2.20
N VAL A 113 17.64 -7.80 -1.00
CA VAL A 113 18.25 -8.99 -0.38
C VAL A 113 17.98 -10.23 -1.22
N PHE A 114 16.77 -10.37 -1.75
CA PHE A 114 16.39 -11.50 -2.60
C PHE A 114 17.25 -11.56 -3.86
N LEU A 115 17.54 -10.43 -4.51
CA LEU A 115 18.44 -10.40 -5.67
C LEU A 115 19.87 -10.87 -5.34
N GLN A 116 20.35 -10.65 -4.11
CA GLN A 116 21.71 -11.00 -3.71
C GLN A 116 21.82 -12.43 -3.15
N PHE A 117 20.83 -12.86 -2.37
CA PHE A 117 20.91 -14.08 -1.57
C PHE A 117 19.79 -15.08 -1.84
N GLY A 118 18.76 -14.72 -2.60
CA GLY A 118 17.60 -15.57 -2.88
C GLY A 118 16.64 -15.75 -1.69
N LEU A 119 16.72 -14.90 -0.68
CA LEU A 119 15.94 -14.92 0.56
C LEU A 119 15.35 -13.53 0.84
N THR A 120 14.27 -13.44 1.61
CA THR A 120 13.84 -12.15 2.20
C THR A 120 14.85 -11.68 3.25
N PHE A 121 14.80 -10.40 3.64
CA PHE A 121 15.68 -9.88 4.69
C PHE A 121 15.48 -10.61 6.02
N SER A 122 14.22 -10.80 6.40
CA SER A 122 13.85 -11.57 7.60
C SER A 122 14.40 -13.00 7.56
N GLU A 123 14.28 -13.71 6.43
CA GLU A 123 14.83 -15.06 6.27
C GLU A 123 16.37 -15.07 6.34
N TRP A 124 17.02 -14.09 5.71
CA TRP A 124 18.49 -13.97 5.71
C TRP A 124 19.04 -13.72 7.12
N GLN A 125 18.34 -12.92 7.93
CA GLN A 125 18.70 -12.63 9.33
C GLN A 125 18.27 -13.72 10.32
N GLY A 126 17.40 -14.66 9.90
CA GLY A 126 16.78 -15.63 10.80
C GLY A 126 15.72 -15.01 11.73
N TYR A 127 15.11 -13.90 11.31
CA TYR A 127 13.98 -13.27 11.99
C TYR A 127 12.65 -13.94 11.61
N GLU A 128 11.60 -13.66 12.37
CA GLU A 128 10.25 -14.02 11.92
C GLU A 128 9.88 -13.22 10.68
N LYS A 129 9.13 -13.85 9.77
CA LYS A 129 8.73 -13.24 8.51
C LYS A 129 7.94 -11.95 8.77
N GLY A 130 8.32 -10.89 8.06
CA GLY A 130 7.68 -9.57 8.17
C GLY A 130 8.45 -8.63 9.10
N ARG A 131 9.15 -9.15 10.11
CA ARG A 131 9.86 -8.31 11.09
C ARG A 131 10.98 -7.52 10.45
N TYR A 132 10.91 -6.19 10.59
CA TYR A 132 11.79 -5.19 10.01
C TYR A 132 11.72 -5.18 8.49
N ASN A 133 11.04 -4.16 7.98
CA ASN A 133 10.89 -3.99 6.55
C ASN A 133 10.80 -2.53 6.14
N TYR A 134 11.16 -2.23 4.90
CA TYR A 134 10.88 -0.90 4.36
C TYR A 134 10.59 -0.93 2.87
N THR A 135 9.84 0.09 2.49
CA THR A 135 9.69 0.54 1.12
C THR A 135 10.32 1.93 1.01
N LEU A 136 11.37 2.03 0.21
CA LEU A 136 12.10 3.26 -0.07
C LEU A 136 11.89 3.64 -1.53
N GLY A 137 11.59 4.90 -1.82
CA GLY A 137 11.46 5.34 -3.20
C GLY A 137 11.38 6.84 -3.39
N THR A 138 11.28 7.25 -4.66
CA THR A 138 11.26 8.65 -5.05
C THR A 138 9.83 9.15 -5.29
N VAL A 139 9.48 10.30 -4.72
CA VAL A 139 8.25 11.07 -4.98
C VAL A 139 8.57 12.42 -5.62
N TYR A 140 7.59 13.00 -6.30
CA TYR A 140 7.69 14.34 -6.88
C TYR A 140 7.13 15.40 -5.93
N ASP A 141 7.86 16.48 -5.72
CA ASP A 141 7.39 17.67 -5.02
C ASP A 141 7.02 18.75 -6.05
N PRO A 142 5.72 19.00 -6.30
CA PRO A 142 5.29 19.99 -7.26
C PRO A 142 5.56 21.44 -6.82
N TYR A 143 5.75 21.68 -5.53
CA TYR A 143 6.02 23.03 -4.99
C TYR A 143 7.45 23.46 -5.23
N GLU A 144 8.39 22.51 -5.18
CA GLU A 144 9.81 22.77 -5.45
C GLU A 144 10.27 22.33 -6.84
N ASN A 145 9.39 21.68 -7.61
CA ASN A 145 9.73 21.06 -8.90
C ASN A 145 10.98 20.17 -8.76
N SER A 146 10.98 19.30 -7.75
CA SER A 146 12.12 18.44 -7.42
C SER A 146 11.68 17.07 -6.92
N PHE A 147 12.59 16.10 -6.96
CA PHE A 147 12.35 14.74 -6.51
C PHE A 147 12.94 14.50 -5.14
N TRP A 148 12.16 13.88 -4.26
CA TRP A 148 12.52 13.58 -2.88
C TRP A 148 12.49 12.08 -2.64
N VAL A 149 13.41 11.60 -1.81
CA VAL A 149 13.36 10.26 -1.26
C VAL A 149 12.32 10.23 -0.14
N SER A 150 11.49 9.20 -0.16
CA SER A 150 10.48 8.89 0.84
C SER A 150 10.65 7.45 1.31
N MET A 151 10.24 7.19 2.54
CA MET A 151 10.34 5.88 3.16
C MET A 151 9.09 5.57 3.98
N ILE A 152 8.67 4.32 3.95
CA ILE A 152 7.76 3.72 4.92
C ILE A 152 8.51 2.55 5.53
N ASN A 153 8.65 2.54 6.85
CA ASN A 153 9.46 1.59 7.59
C ASN A 153 8.63 0.96 8.72
N ASP A 154 8.68 -0.36 8.76
CA ASP A 154 8.29 -1.23 9.87
C ASP A 154 9.58 -1.49 10.66
N ASP A 155 9.59 -1.04 11.91
CA ASP A 155 10.73 -1.17 12.82
C ASP A 155 10.30 -1.77 14.16
N ASP A 156 9.69 -2.94 14.08
CA ASP A 156 9.27 -3.70 15.26
C ASP A 156 10.44 -4.28 16.09
N TYR A 157 11.69 -4.14 15.62
CA TYR A 157 12.81 -4.90 16.16
C TYR A 157 14.10 -4.10 16.33
N PHE A 158 14.22 -3.49 17.51
CA PHE A 158 15.53 -3.26 18.13
C PHE A 158 15.70 -4.11 19.39
N PRO A 159 16.63 -5.08 19.42
CA PRO A 159 17.00 -5.70 20.68
C PRO A 159 17.54 -4.59 21.60
N PRO A 160 17.11 -4.52 22.88
CA PRO A 160 17.43 -3.43 23.81
C PRO A 160 18.92 -3.26 24.12
N HIS A 161 19.80 -4.03 23.49
CA HIS A 161 21.24 -4.05 23.73
C HIS A 161 22.05 -3.00 22.95
N PHE A 162 21.48 -2.33 21.93
CA PHE A 162 22.25 -1.37 21.13
C PHE A 162 22.21 0.07 21.64
N TYR A 163 21.12 0.49 22.29
CA TYR A 163 21.01 1.82 22.87
C TYR A 163 21.05 1.69 24.39
N GLY A 164 22.23 1.93 24.99
CA GLY A 164 22.47 1.84 26.43
C GLY A 164 21.64 2.77 27.34
N ASN A 165 20.60 3.41 26.82
CA ASN A 165 19.67 4.27 27.52
C ASN A 165 18.25 3.70 27.69
N GLY A 166 17.98 2.46 27.25
CA GLY A 166 16.70 1.80 27.54
C GLY A 166 15.47 2.40 26.84
N THR A 167 15.66 3.27 25.85
CA THR A 167 14.60 3.69 24.93
C THR A 167 14.47 2.62 23.86
N THR A 168 13.43 1.80 23.96
CA THR A 168 12.99 0.92 22.88
C THR A 168 12.27 1.79 21.86
N PHE A 169 12.99 2.28 20.85
CA PHE A 169 12.34 2.76 19.64
C PHE A 169 11.83 1.51 18.93
N GLN A 170 10.53 1.26 19.05
CA GLN A 170 9.80 0.20 18.35
C GLN A 170 8.70 0.83 17.51
N ASP A 171 8.94 2.05 17.03
CA ASP A 171 7.89 2.81 16.39
C ASP A 171 8.09 2.70 14.88
N ASP A 172 7.06 2.17 14.22
CA ASP A 172 6.89 2.30 12.80
C ASP A 172 6.96 3.77 12.42
N PHE A 173 7.51 4.06 11.25
CA PHE A 173 7.52 5.44 10.80
C PHE A 173 7.47 5.59 9.29
N SER A 174 6.99 6.75 8.90
CA SER A 174 7.00 7.19 7.51
C SER A 174 7.74 8.52 7.40
N ILE A 175 8.50 8.70 6.32
CA ILE A 175 9.11 9.98 5.95
C ILE A 175 8.67 10.28 4.51
N ILE A 176 7.81 11.27 4.32
CA ILE A 176 7.34 11.63 2.97
C ILE A 176 8.38 12.48 2.25
N ARG A 177 9.12 13.30 2.98
CA ARG A 177 10.12 14.23 2.44
C ARG A 177 11.43 14.12 3.19
N TRP A 178 12.27 13.15 2.83
CA TRP A 178 13.52 12.90 3.54
C TRP A 178 14.68 13.73 2.99
N ILE A 179 15.14 13.42 1.77
CA ILE A 179 16.29 14.07 1.15
C ILE A 179 16.04 14.23 -0.34
N ARG A 180 16.47 15.37 -0.90
CA ARG A 180 16.37 15.65 -2.33
C ARG A 180 17.34 14.76 -3.12
N THR A 181 16.84 14.14 -4.19
CA THR A 181 17.57 13.14 -5.00
C THR A 181 18.84 13.69 -5.67
N GLY A 182 18.94 15.01 -5.87
CA GLY A 182 20.10 15.67 -6.47
C GLY A 182 21.25 16.00 -5.50
N ASP A 183 21.01 15.97 -4.19
CA ASP A 183 21.97 16.49 -3.20
C ASP A 183 22.97 15.44 -2.72
N ILE A 184 22.62 14.18 -2.88
CA ILE A 184 23.42 13.02 -2.52
C ILE A 184 23.15 12.01 -3.60
N GLY A 185 24.20 11.47 -4.24
CA GLY A 185 24.09 10.44 -5.28
C GLY A 185 23.56 9.13 -4.70
N TYR A 186 22.32 9.16 -4.20
CA TYR A 186 21.63 8.06 -3.55
C TYR A 186 21.57 6.94 -4.58
N SER A 187 22.25 5.87 -4.23
CA SER A 187 22.37 4.67 -5.06
C SER A 187 20.99 4.05 -5.19
N SER A 188 20.46 4.04 -6.41
CA SER A 188 19.12 3.56 -6.81
C SER A 188 18.86 2.06 -6.56
N ARG A 189 19.81 1.31 -5.98
CA ARG A 189 19.74 -0.16 -5.91
C ARG A 189 18.68 -0.68 -4.95
N GLU A 190 18.37 0.09 -3.92
CA GLU A 190 17.40 -0.28 -2.87
C GLU A 190 16.14 0.60 -2.91
N SER A 191 16.01 1.47 -3.92
CA SER A 191 14.90 2.41 -4.05
C SER A 191 14.12 2.19 -5.34
N GLY A 192 12.79 2.21 -5.24
CA GLY A 192 11.90 2.32 -6.38
C GLY A 192 11.48 3.78 -6.65
N ASN A 193 10.42 3.92 -7.43
CA ASN A 193 9.77 5.19 -7.73
C ASN A 193 8.28 5.06 -7.41
N PHE A 194 7.74 5.96 -6.61
CA PHE A 194 6.31 5.97 -6.31
C PHE A 194 5.55 6.47 -7.53
N LEU A 195 4.84 5.57 -8.21
CA LEU A 195 4.06 5.89 -9.40
C LEU A 195 2.59 5.62 -9.16
N VAL A 196 1.76 6.53 -9.67
CA VAL A 196 0.30 6.43 -9.57
C VAL A 196 -0.36 6.70 -10.91
N ARG A 197 -1.61 6.27 -11.03
CA ARG A 197 -2.53 6.65 -12.08
C ARG A 197 -3.96 6.60 -11.55
N ASP A 198 -4.89 7.20 -12.27
CA ASP A 198 -6.31 7.09 -11.92
C ASP A 198 -6.79 5.65 -12.08
N ALA A 199 -7.53 5.15 -11.09
CA ALA A 199 -8.09 3.81 -11.14
C ALA A 199 -9.12 3.70 -12.26
N THR A 200 -8.82 2.86 -13.26
CA THR A 200 -9.70 2.64 -14.42
C THR A 200 -10.87 1.69 -14.12
N ASN A 201 -10.74 0.88 -13.07
CA ASN A 201 -11.69 -0.15 -12.67
C ASN A 201 -12.07 0.00 -11.21
N LEU A 202 -12.71 1.11 -10.87
CA LEU A 202 -13.59 1.18 -9.71
C LEU A 202 -14.83 0.34 -10.02
N ILE A 203 -14.66 -1.00 -10.09
CA ILE A 203 -15.80 -1.90 -10.23
C ILE A 203 -16.65 -1.64 -8.98
N PRO A 204 -17.86 -1.06 -9.13
CA PRO A 204 -18.75 -0.96 -7.99
C PRO A 204 -19.00 -2.40 -7.57
N GLU A 205 -18.63 -2.76 -6.34
CA GLU A 205 -18.99 -4.08 -5.84
C GLU A 205 -20.48 -4.26 -6.08
N PRO A 206 -20.92 -5.39 -6.68
CA PRO A 206 -22.33 -5.59 -6.98
C PRO A 206 -23.05 -5.42 -5.65
N PRO A 207 -23.91 -4.40 -5.53
CA PRO A 207 -24.40 -4.03 -4.22
C PRO A 207 -25.10 -5.25 -3.62
N PRO A 208 -24.88 -5.56 -2.32
CA PRO A 208 -25.26 -6.85 -1.73
C PRO A 208 -26.70 -7.29 -2.03
N PHE A 209 -27.60 -6.33 -2.29
CA PHE A 209 -28.96 -6.60 -2.71
C PHE A 209 -29.10 -7.38 -4.03
N ILE A 210 -28.17 -7.27 -5.00
CA ILE A 210 -28.22 -8.01 -6.27
C ILE A 210 -27.93 -9.50 -6.04
N LEU A 211 -26.84 -9.81 -5.33
CA LEU A 211 -26.51 -11.17 -4.91
C LEU A 211 -27.63 -11.77 -4.04
N MET A 212 -28.19 -10.96 -3.13
CA MET A 212 -29.30 -11.34 -2.27
C MET A 212 -30.58 -11.64 -3.08
N THR A 213 -30.90 -10.81 -4.08
CA THR A 213 -32.09 -11.01 -4.94
C THR A 213 -31.96 -12.31 -5.72
N PHE A 214 -30.78 -12.58 -6.27
CA PHE A 214 -30.47 -13.86 -6.93
C PHE A 214 -30.65 -15.05 -5.98
N PHE A 215 -30.13 -14.96 -4.76
CA PHE A 215 -30.23 -16.04 -3.78
C PHE A 215 -31.68 -16.31 -3.34
N LEU A 216 -32.47 -15.27 -3.10
CA LEU A 216 -33.89 -15.38 -2.78
C LEU A 216 -34.69 -15.98 -3.94
N LEU A 217 -34.39 -15.61 -5.19
CA LEU A 217 -35.00 -16.21 -6.37
C LEU A 217 -34.71 -17.71 -6.48
N LEU A 218 -33.47 -18.12 -6.23
CA LEU A 218 -33.07 -19.53 -6.22
C LEU A 218 -33.81 -20.32 -5.12
N LEU A 219 -33.97 -19.74 -3.93
CA LEU A 219 -34.76 -20.34 -2.84
C LEU A 219 -36.24 -20.48 -3.20
N MET A 220 -36.83 -19.48 -3.85
CA MET A 220 -38.22 -19.53 -4.31
C MET A 220 -38.43 -20.60 -5.40
N ILE A 221 -37.47 -20.78 -6.30
CA ILE A 221 -37.54 -21.83 -7.34
C ILE A 221 -37.43 -23.22 -6.70
N LYS A 222 -36.48 -23.43 -5.78
CA LYS A 222 -36.29 -24.72 -5.10
C LYS A 222 -37.50 -25.15 -4.27
N THR A 223 -38.18 -24.20 -3.62
CA THR A 223 -39.35 -24.49 -2.78
C THR A 223 -40.62 -24.78 -3.56
N ARG A 224 -40.68 -24.46 -4.87
CA ARG A 224 -41.85 -24.73 -5.73
C ARG A 224 -41.87 -26.15 -6.30
N HIS A 225 -40.76 -26.88 -6.21
CA HIS A 225 -40.60 -28.24 -6.75
C HIS A 225 -40.65 -29.36 -5.69
N ASN A 226 -41.00 -29.04 -4.44
CA ASN A 226 -41.29 -30.00 -3.37
C ASN A 226 -42.68 -29.73 -2.81
#